data_AF-A0A2R7ULM0-F1
#
_entry.id   AF-A0A2R7ULM0-F1
#
_cell.length_a   1.000
_cell.length_b   1.000
_cell.length_c   1.000
_cell.angle_alpha   90.00
_cell.angle_beta   90.00
_cell.angle_gamma   90.00
#
_symmetry.space_group_name_H-M   'P 1'
#
loop_
_entity.id
_entity.type
_entity.pdbx_description
1 polymer ?
#
loop_
_entity_poly.entity_id
_entity_poly.type
_entity_poly.pdbx_seq_one_letter_code
_entity_poly.pdbx_strand_id
1 'polypeptide(L)' 'MTCSDLPKVLVSACLLGQPVRYDGRASGHPDLLQRWQAEGRVVPLCPEVAGGLPTPRPPAEIPGGQGGEVLD' A
#
# COMPACT_ATOMS: atom_id res chain seq x y z
N MET A 1 7.02 -16.46 21.54
CA MET A 1 6.33 -16.05 20.31
C MET A 1 7.39 -15.70 19.30
N THR A 2 7.56 -16.54 18.28
CA THR A 2 8.43 -16.25 17.13
C THR A 2 7.72 -15.29 16.19
N CYS A 3 8.45 -14.43 15.45
CA CYS A 3 7.85 -13.51 14.48
C CYS A 3 6.92 -14.21 13.46
N SER A 4 7.11 -15.51 13.22
CA SER A 4 6.35 -16.31 12.28
C SER A 4 4.86 -16.49 12.62
N ASP A 5 4.45 -16.27 13.88
CA ASP A 5 3.07 -16.52 14.33
C ASP A 5 2.22 -15.25 14.44
N LEU A 6 2.81 -14.08 14.19
CA LEU A 6 2.08 -12.81 14.24
C LEU A 6 1.24 -12.63 12.96
N PRO A 7 -0.01 -12.13 13.06
CA PRO A 7 -0.84 -11.86 11.90
C PRO A 7 -0.12 -10.92 10.93
N LYS A 8 -0.15 -11.30 9.65
CA LYS A 8 0.36 -10.46 8.56
C LYS A 8 -0.67 -9.41 8.17
N VAL A 9 -0.19 -8.23 7.79
CA VAL A 9 -1.01 -7.07 7.43
C VAL A 9 -0.61 -6.59 6.04
N LEU A 10 -1.60 -6.43 5.17
CA LEU A 10 -1.44 -5.75 3.89
C LEU A 10 -1.32 -4.25 4.14
N VAL A 11 -0.26 -3.64 3.60
CA VAL A 11 0.02 -2.21 3.77
C VAL A 11 0.30 -1.58 2.42
N SER A 12 -0.29 -0.41 2.17
CA SER A 12 -0.04 0.36 0.95
C SER A 12 1.45 0.58 0.75
N ALA A 13 1.98 0.10 -0.37
CA ALA A 13 3.42 0.13 -0.66
C ALA A 13 4.04 1.54 -0.64
N CYS A 14 3.24 2.57 -0.97
CA CYS A 14 3.68 3.96 -0.87
C CYS A 14 3.96 4.44 0.57
N LEU A 15 3.34 3.81 1.60
CA LEU A 15 3.63 4.02 3.02
C LEU A 15 4.89 3.28 3.49
N LEU A 16 5.51 2.51 2.61
CA LEU A 16 6.73 1.76 2.87
C LEU A 16 7.92 2.34 2.09
N GLY A 17 7.80 3.59 1.63
CA GLY A 17 8.84 4.27 0.87
C GLY A 17 8.91 3.87 -0.62
N GLN A 18 8.02 2.99 -1.12
CA GLN A 18 8.04 2.61 -2.53
C GLN A 18 7.46 3.73 -3.40
N PRO A 19 8.12 4.10 -4.52
CA PRO A 19 7.69 5.21 -5.39
C PRO A 19 6.57 4.78 -6.34
N VAL A 20 5.42 4.39 -5.79
CA VAL A 20 4.28 3.81 -6.53
C VAL A 20 3.03 4.70 -6.56
N ARG A 21 3.09 5.91 -5.97
CA ARG A 21 1.99 6.88 -6.07
C ARG A 21 1.82 7.36 -7.51
N TYR A 22 0.66 7.93 -7.81
CA TYR A 22 0.36 8.46 -9.15
C TYR A 22 1.40 9.48 -9.65
N ASP A 23 2.00 10.25 -8.75
CA ASP A 23 3.04 11.26 -9.03
C ASP A 23 4.47 10.69 -9.03
N GLY A 24 4.64 9.37 -8.94
CA GLY A 24 5.93 8.69 -8.89
C GLY A 24 6.68 8.83 -7.56
N ARG A 25 6.02 9.32 -6.50
CA ARG A 25 6.63 9.52 -5.19
C ARG A 25 6.19 8.43 -4.20
N ALA A 26 6.81 8.44 -3.03
CA ALA A 26 6.33 7.73 -1.85
C ALA A 26 5.53 8.67 -0.93
N SER A 27 4.75 8.10 0.00
CA SER A 27 4.06 8.86 1.06
C SER A 27 4.90 8.98 2.35
N GLY A 28 6.00 8.24 2.44
CA GLY A 28 6.85 8.19 3.64
C GLY A 28 6.65 6.91 4.45
N HIS A 29 7.56 6.64 5.38
CA HIS A 29 7.63 5.37 6.12
C HIS A 29 7.52 5.60 7.64
N PRO A 30 6.30 5.56 8.22
CA PRO A 30 6.09 5.71 9.67
C PRO A 30 6.87 4.67 10.49
N ASP A 31 7.40 5.08 11.65
CA ASP A 31 8.20 4.23 12.55
C ASP A 31 7.52 2.90 12.92
N LEU A 32 6.20 2.93 13.12
CA LEU A 32 5.40 1.74 13.41
C LEU A 32 5.48 0.71 12.27
N LEU A 33 5.38 1.17 11.02
CA LEU A 33 5.46 0.30 9.85
C LEU A 33 6.87 -0.25 9.65
N GLN A 34 7.90 0.54 9.96
CA GLN A 34 9.28 0.07 9.95
C GLN A 34 9.50 -1.06 10.96
N ARG A 35 8.98 -0.89 12.18
CA ARG A 35 9.00 -1.94 13.20
C ARG A 35 8.27 -3.20 12.73
N TRP A 36 7.05 -3.06 12.21
CA TRP A 36 6.28 -4.22 11.74
C TRP A 36 6.91 -4.92 10.54
N GLN A 37 7.64 -4.16 9.70
CA GLN A 37 8.42 -4.72 8.60
C GLN A 37 9.62 -5.52 9.12
N ALA A 38 10.33 -5.03 10.13
CA ALA A 38 11.38 -5.78 10.82
C ALA A 38 10.85 -7.03 11.53
N GLU A 39 9.60 -6.99 12.01
CA GLU A 39 8.89 -8.15 12.58
C GLU A 39 8.36 -9.13 11.51
N GLY A 40 8.56 -8.87 10.21
CA GLY A 40 8.11 -9.75 9.12
C GLY A 40 6.58 -9.80 8.94
N ARG A 41 5.85 -8.82 9.49
CA ARG A 41 4.39 -8.79 9.51
C ARG A 41 3.78 -8.07 8.32
N VAL A 42 4.58 -7.31 7.57
CA VAL A 42 4.10 -6.43 6.50
C VAL A 42 4.13 -7.15 5.16
N VAL A 43 3.00 -7.12 4.44
CA VAL A 43 2.89 -7.50 3.04
C VAL A 43 2.64 -6.22 2.23
N PRO A 44 3.64 -5.70 1.48
CA PRO A 44 3.46 -4.48 0.69
C PRO A 44 2.55 -4.72 -0.52
N LEU A 45 1.62 -3.81 -0.79
CA LEU A 45 0.78 -3.86 -1.99
C LEU A 45 0.44 -2.44 -2.50
N CYS A 46 0.50 -2.24 -3.81
CA CYS A 46 -0.17 -1.13 -4.49
C CYS A 46 -1.25 -1.71 -5.41
N PRO A 47 -2.55 -1.59 -5.07
CA PRO A 47 -3.63 -2.16 -5.88
C PRO A 47 -3.63 -1.65 -7.32
N GLU A 48 -3.33 -0.36 -7.52
CA GLU A 48 -3.31 0.28 -8.84
C GLU A 48 -2.23 -0.31 -9.76
N VAL A 49 -1.01 -0.51 -9.24
CA VAL A 49 0.09 -1.12 -10.02
C VAL A 49 -0.15 -2.62 -10.21
N ALA A 50 -0.64 -3.33 -9.19
CA ALA A 50 -1.01 -4.74 -9.32
C ALA A 50 -2.15 -4.94 -10.34
N GLY A 51 -3.05 -3.96 -10.47
CA GLY A 51 -4.09 -3.88 -11.50
C GLY A 51 -3.59 -3.43 -12.87
N GLY A 52 -2.30 -3.15 -13.05
CA GLY A 52 -1.67 -2.85 -14.33
C GLY A 52 -1.51 -1.36 -14.66
N LEU A 53 -1.85 -0.44 -13.75
CA LEU A 53 -1.60 0.99 -14.00
C LEU A 53 -0.10 1.32 -13.90
N PRO A 54 0.43 2.20 -14.78
CA PRO A 54 1.82 2.62 -14.72
C PRO A 54 2.10 3.54 -13.52
N THR A 55 3.38 3.82 -13.31
CA THR A 55 3.83 4.91 -12.43
C THR A 55 4.86 5.75 -13.20
N PRO A 56 4.63 7.06 -13.41
CA PRO A 56 3.47 7.85 -12.97
C PRO A 56 2.19 7.55 -13.75
N ARG A 57 1.06 8.05 -13.25
CA ARG A 57 -0.28 7.95 -13.87
C ARG A 57 -1.13 9.18 -13.51
N PRO A 58 -2.18 9.51 -14.29
CA PRO A 58 -3.09 10.58 -13.94
C PRO A 58 -3.79 10.33 -12.58
N PRO A 59 -4.12 11.38 -11.82
CA PRO A 59 -4.98 11.24 -10.64
C PRO A 59 -6.36 10.70 -11.05
N ALA A 60 -6.97 9.90 -10.18
CA ALA A 60 -8.28 9.30 -10.39
C ALA A 60 -9.10 9.37 -9.11
N GLU A 61 -10.41 9.52 -9.25
CA GLU A 61 -11.39 9.61 -8.16
C GLU A 61 -12.63 8.76 -8.51
N ILE A 62 -13.33 8.25 -7.50
CA ILE A 62 -14.62 7.58 -7.67
C ILE A 62 -15.70 8.67 -7.64
N PRO A 63 -16.41 8.96 -8.75
CA PRO A 63 -17.37 10.06 -8.79
C PRO A 63 -18.54 9.82 -7.85
N GLY A 64 -18.69 10.67 -6.83
CA GLY A 64 -19.81 10.62 -5.89
C GLY A 64 -19.85 9.39 -4.99
N GLY A 65 -18.75 8.64 -4.88
CA GLY A 65 -18.73 7.34 -4.22
C GLY A 65 -17.44 6.99 -3.48
N GLN A 66 -17.34 5.75 -3.02
CA GLN A 66 -16.23 5.24 -2.21
C GLN A 66 -15.74 3.87 -2.67
N GLY A 67 -14.55 3.47 -2.22
CA GLY A 67 -13.91 2.22 -2.62
C GLY A 67 -14.73 0.96 -2.34
N GLY A 68 -15.67 0.99 -1.38
CA GLY A 68 -16.56 -0.15 -1.11
C GLY A 68 -17.62 -0.39 -2.17
N GLU A 69 -17.98 0.65 -2.94
CA GLU A 69 -19.05 0.59 -3.97
C GLU A 69 -18.56 0.01 -5.30
N VAL A 70 -17.28 -0.38 -5.39
CA VAL A 70 -16.65 -0.95 -6.59
C VAL A 70 -16.12 -2.37 -6.38
N LEU A 71 -16.59 -3.07 -5.34
CA LEU A 71 -16.09 -4.40 -4.92
C LEU A 71 -17.04 -5.56 -5.27
N ASP A 72 -18.10 -5.29 -6.05
CA ASP A 72 -19.10 -6.30 -6.46
C ASP A 72 -18.57 -7.33 -7.47
#